data_AF-A0A8H5UVM8-F1
#
_entry.id   AF-A0A8H5UVM8-F1
#
_cell.length_a   1.000
_cell.length_b   1.000
_cell.length_c   1.000
_cell.angle_alpha   90.00
_cell.angle_beta   90.00
_cell.angle_gamma   90.00
#
_symmetry.space_group_name_H-M   'P 1'
#
loop_
_entity.id
_entity.type
_entity.pdbx_description
1 polymer ?
#
loop_
_entity_poly.entity_id
_entity_poly.type
_entity_poly.pdbx_seq_one_letter_code
_entity_poly.pdbx_strand_id
1 'polypeptide(L)'
;MVTRQIGLRYLWVDALCIIQDSNEDKDSEIARMAQYYQSASITIFAASARGSDQGFLASTASTRSLEPDATSYQFQLSIAFPDGTVGIVGAEYCIWDNGVSPEPLDHRAWAYQEHLLSRRALTYGTPTLTWRCEEGLQTWNSWLRKHQKETTKLLPQGRSRYLYKEAWKGMVAIYSYRDLTFPEDKLPAISALASEVWENDLHDQLLWFTAPEESRDVRCIPYRAPSWSWASVECNVLFPDPRSGLDAVEIENAKSHQLEIIDCDVTPRCSLLPLGQVTAGRLRVRGGLVHGARVPDPENWLLGTFKGTKSDIVLKLDCYGEGDTATILKAQSCWWLQVQHHYGLVLEPVGRDIYRRVGCVPGYGGFMTAWLITQTDRFKAAIPTSPVTDWVSEHFTSNLARFCKDFLADDVHNFGGKYLSRSPLHHVRKTKTPTMLICGVLDKNTLPGQAVEFHHGLIEQGIPSVLLRYPEEGHGVRNRPARIDLIAREVEWFRSYV
;
A
#
# COMPACT_ATOMS: atom_id res chain seq x y z
N MET A 1 -37.15 0.58 -17.49
CA MET A 1 -36.14 -0.36 -16.95
C MET A 1 -35.01 -0.47 -17.97
N VAL A 2 -33.79 -0.09 -17.59
CA VAL A 2 -32.62 0.02 -18.49
C VAL A 2 -32.40 -1.25 -19.30
N THR A 3 -32.52 -2.43 -18.69
CA THR A 3 -32.35 -3.75 -19.34
C THR A 3 -33.18 -3.91 -20.62
N ARG A 4 -34.46 -3.50 -20.61
CA ARG A 4 -35.32 -3.59 -21.79
C ARG A 4 -34.94 -2.57 -22.85
N GLN A 5 -34.50 -1.38 -22.45
CA GLN A 5 -34.09 -0.33 -23.39
C GLN A 5 -32.84 -0.72 -24.17
N ILE A 6 -31.92 -1.48 -23.55
CA ILE A 6 -30.74 -2.04 -24.22
C ILE A 6 -31.03 -3.40 -24.90
N GLY A 7 -32.29 -3.76 -25.08
CA GLY A 7 -32.72 -4.94 -25.85
C GLY A 7 -32.57 -6.29 -25.14
N LEU A 8 -32.31 -6.31 -23.83
CA LEU A 8 -32.16 -7.54 -23.06
C LEU A 8 -33.48 -7.93 -22.36
N ARG A 9 -33.76 -9.23 -22.36
CA ARG A 9 -34.97 -9.81 -21.74
C ARG A 9 -34.79 -10.18 -20.28
N TYR A 10 -33.60 -10.67 -19.92
CA TYR A 10 -33.31 -11.21 -18.59
C TYR A 10 -32.45 -10.24 -17.79
N LEU A 11 -32.72 -10.17 -16.49
CA LEU A 11 -31.98 -9.38 -15.52
C LEU A 11 -31.68 -10.31 -14.33
N TRP A 12 -30.41 -10.39 -13.95
CA TRP A 12 -29.98 -11.04 -12.73
C TRP A 12 -29.63 -9.97 -11.70
N VAL A 13 -30.14 -10.12 -10.49
CA VAL A 13 -29.86 -9.26 -9.33
C VAL A 13 -29.70 -10.19 -8.15
N ASP A 14 -28.56 -10.11 -7.47
CA ASP A 14 -28.21 -10.92 -6.29
C ASP A 14 -29.34 -11.00 -5.26
N ALA A 15 -29.91 -9.86 -4.87
CA ALA A 15 -30.99 -9.75 -3.89
C ALA A 15 -32.30 -10.44 -4.31
N LEU A 16 -32.47 -10.76 -5.60
CA LEU A 16 -33.68 -11.39 -6.15
C LEU A 16 -33.44 -12.82 -6.64
N CYS A 17 -32.21 -13.14 -7.03
CA CYS A 17 -31.85 -14.41 -7.66
C CYS A 17 -31.17 -15.38 -6.69
N ILE A 18 -30.71 -14.89 -5.54
CA ILE A 18 -30.16 -15.70 -4.45
C ILE A 18 -31.20 -15.74 -3.31
N ILE A 19 -31.43 -16.93 -2.77
CA ILE A 19 -32.34 -17.15 -1.64
C ILE A 19 -31.69 -16.57 -0.38
N GLN A 20 -32.13 -15.37 0.01
CA GLN A 20 -31.52 -14.58 1.09
C GLN A 20 -31.60 -15.25 2.47
N ASP A 21 -32.49 -16.21 2.67
CA ASP A 21 -32.65 -16.92 3.95
C ASP A 21 -31.92 -18.27 3.99
N SER A 22 -31.25 -18.68 2.91
CA SER A 22 -30.52 -19.95 2.83
C SER A 22 -29.00 -19.72 2.75
N ASN A 23 -28.28 -20.10 3.80
CA ASN A 23 -26.81 -20.05 3.79
C ASN A 23 -26.21 -21.01 2.76
N GLU A 24 -26.85 -22.15 2.51
CA GLU A 24 -26.41 -23.13 1.51
C GLU A 24 -26.52 -22.58 0.09
N ASP A 25 -27.64 -21.90 -0.21
CA ASP A 25 -27.84 -21.24 -1.50
C ASP A 25 -26.85 -20.08 -1.67
N LYS A 26 -26.72 -19.21 -0.65
CA LYS A 26 -25.70 -18.15 -0.65
C LYS A 26 -24.30 -18.69 -0.92
N ASP A 27 -23.88 -19.75 -0.23
CA ASP A 27 -22.54 -20.31 -0.42
C ASP A 27 -22.34 -20.86 -1.84
N SER A 28 -23.35 -21.52 -2.41
CA SER A 28 -23.35 -22.02 -3.79
C SER A 28 -23.29 -20.87 -4.82
N GLU A 29 -24.07 -19.83 -4.60
CA GLU A 29 -24.19 -18.69 -5.52
C GLU A 29 -22.98 -17.76 -5.43
N ILE A 30 -22.42 -17.53 -4.23
CA ILE A 30 -21.16 -16.80 -4.03
C ILE A 30 -20.02 -17.50 -4.78
N ALA A 31 -19.98 -18.84 -4.78
CA ALA A 31 -18.95 -19.60 -5.51
C ALA A 31 -19.03 -19.41 -7.03
N ARG A 32 -20.17 -18.93 -7.54
CA ARG A 32 -20.43 -18.66 -8.96
C ARG A 32 -20.37 -17.18 -9.32
N MET A 33 -20.16 -16.27 -8.36
CA MET A 33 -20.16 -14.82 -8.60
C MET A 33 -19.22 -14.42 -9.74
N ALA A 34 -18.01 -15.01 -9.78
CA ALA A 34 -17.08 -14.77 -10.89
C ALA A 34 -17.70 -15.05 -12.25
N GLN A 35 -18.36 -16.20 -12.39
CA GLN A 35 -18.98 -16.64 -13.63
C GLN A 35 -20.15 -15.73 -14.02
N TYR A 36 -20.94 -15.24 -13.06
CA TYR A 36 -22.05 -14.32 -13.33
C TYR A 36 -21.57 -13.02 -13.98
N TYR A 37 -20.56 -12.35 -13.40
CA TYR A 37 -20.06 -11.09 -13.97
C TYR A 37 -19.22 -11.29 -15.24
N GLN A 38 -18.45 -12.37 -15.33
CA GLN A 38 -17.63 -12.67 -16.52
C GLN A 38 -18.48 -13.11 -17.72
N SER A 39 -19.61 -13.79 -17.47
CA SER A 39 -20.49 -14.31 -18.51
C SER A 39 -21.69 -13.39 -18.80
N ALA A 40 -21.89 -12.35 -18.00
CA ALA A 40 -22.92 -11.35 -18.27
C ALA A 40 -22.72 -10.72 -19.65
N SER A 41 -23.81 -10.59 -20.41
CA SER A 41 -23.79 -9.82 -21.67
C SER A 41 -23.32 -8.39 -21.42
N ILE A 42 -23.78 -7.81 -20.31
CA ILE A 42 -23.45 -6.47 -19.82
C ILE A 42 -23.81 -6.39 -18.33
N THR A 43 -22.95 -5.76 -17.53
CA THR A 43 -23.24 -5.43 -16.14
C THR A 43 -23.67 -3.97 -16.04
N ILE A 44 -24.78 -3.69 -15.37
CA ILE A 44 -25.28 -2.33 -15.15
C ILE A 44 -24.93 -1.92 -13.72
N PHE A 45 -24.06 -0.94 -13.56
CA PHE A 45 -23.67 -0.40 -12.26
C PHE A 45 -24.44 0.90 -11.98
N ALA A 46 -25.26 0.89 -10.94
CA ALA A 46 -25.96 2.06 -10.42
C ALA A 46 -25.04 2.85 -9.46
N ALA A 47 -23.93 3.38 -9.96
CA ALA A 47 -22.86 3.93 -9.12
C ALA A 47 -23.28 5.09 -8.21
N SER A 48 -24.21 5.93 -8.68
CA SER A 48 -24.75 7.06 -7.92
C SER A 48 -25.80 6.70 -6.86
N ALA A 49 -26.25 5.45 -6.80
CA ALA A 49 -27.26 5.01 -5.82
C ALA A 49 -26.60 4.46 -4.55
N ARG A 50 -27.07 4.87 -3.37
CA ARG A 50 -26.60 4.34 -2.08
C ARG A 50 -27.20 2.98 -1.72
N GLY A 51 -28.36 2.66 -2.29
CA GLY A 51 -29.13 1.46 -1.98
C GLY A 51 -30.14 1.14 -3.07
N SER A 52 -30.74 -0.06 -2.98
CA SER A 52 -31.73 -0.57 -3.95
C SER A 52 -33.07 0.19 -3.94
N ASP A 53 -33.31 0.97 -2.89
CA ASP A 53 -34.46 1.87 -2.72
C ASP A 53 -34.30 3.20 -3.48
N GLN A 54 -33.10 3.49 -4.01
CA GLN A 54 -32.81 4.72 -4.74
C GLN A 54 -32.74 4.49 -6.25
N GLY A 55 -33.37 5.38 -7.02
CA GLY A 55 -33.26 5.37 -8.48
C GLY A 55 -31.99 6.07 -8.96
N PHE A 56 -31.21 5.48 -9.86
CA PHE A 56 -29.96 6.03 -10.40
C PHE A 56 -30.11 6.85 -11.71
N LEU A 57 -31.34 7.04 -12.20
CA LEU A 57 -31.63 7.70 -13.48
C LEU A 57 -32.09 9.16 -13.36
N ALA A 58 -32.16 9.73 -12.15
CA ALA A 58 -32.72 11.06 -11.93
C ALA A 58 -31.73 12.18 -12.32
N SER A 59 -32.26 13.27 -12.88
CA SER A 59 -31.53 14.36 -13.55
C SER A 59 -30.94 15.45 -12.65
N THR A 60 -31.08 15.34 -11.33
CA THR A 60 -30.58 16.38 -10.40
C THR A 60 -29.17 16.03 -9.94
N ALA A 61 -28.18 16.59 -10.66
CA ALA A 61 -26.75 16.33 -10.50
C ALA A 61 -26.17 16.64 -9.10
N SER A 62 -26.83 17.46 -8.28
CA SER A 62 -26.19 18.07 -7.11
C SER A 62 -26.26 17.28 -5.79
N THR A 63 -26.99 16.16 -5.68
CA THR A 63 -27.37 15.60 -4.36
C THR A 63 -26.88 14.19 -4.03
N ARG A 64 -26.03 13.57 -4.85
CA ARG A 64 -25.67 12.13 -4.68
C ARG A 64 -24.21 11.84 -4.42
N SER A 65 -23.34 12.83 -4.58
CA SER A 65 -21.91 12.70 -4.25
C SER A 65 -21.73 12.49 -2.74
N LEU A 66 -20.74 11.67 -2.37
CA LEU A 66 -20.28 11.54 -0.97
C LEU A 66 -19.35 12.68 -0.55
N GLU A 67 -18.79 13.43 -1.51
CA GLU A 67 -17.91 14.57 -1.28
C GLU A 67 -18.68 15.87 -1.57
N PRO A 68 -19.19 16.60 -0.54
CA PRO A 68 -19.94 17.84 -0.72
C PRO A 68 -19.05 19.03 -1.15
N ASP A 69 -17.74 18.94 -0.96
CA ASP A 69 -16.77 20.02 -1.21
C ASP A 69 -16.17 19.99 -2.63
N ALA A 70 -16.75 19.20 -3.54
CA ALA A 70 -16.33 19.22 -4.93
C ALA A 70 -16.52 20.62 -5.54
N THR A 71 -15.43 21.19 -6.04
CA THR A 71 -15.54 22.41 -6.83
C THR A 71 -16.11 22.04 -8.20
N SER A 72 -17.41 22.32 -8.41
CA SER A 72 -18.10 22.13 -9.69
C SER A 72 -18.03 23.41 -10.53
N TYR A 73 -17.35 23.35 -11.66
CA TYR A 73 -17.40 24.41 -12.68
C TYR A 73 -18.46 24.04 -13.71
N GLN A 74 -19.58 24.76 -13.71
CA GLN A 74 -20.60 24.62 -14.73
C GLN A 74 -20.35 25.63 -15.85
N PHE A 75 -20.25 25.17 -17.08
CA PHE A 75 -20.18 26.03 -18.26
C PHE A 75 -21.17 25.55 -19.32
N GLN A 76 -21.84 26.51 -19.94
CA GLN A 76 -22.79 26.26 -21.02
C GLN A 76 -22.07 26.42 -22.35
N LEU A 77 -22.09 25.37 -23.16
CA LEU A 77 -21.58 25.38 -24.53
C LEU A 77 -22.76 25.41 -25.49
N SER A 78 -22.83 26.43 -26.33
CA SER A 78 -23.77 26.45 -27.45
C SER A 78 -23.20 25.60 -28.58
N ILE A 79 -23.89 24.52 -28.94
CA ILE A 79 -23.49 23.60 -30.02
C ILE A 79 -24.52 23.69 -31.14
N ALA A 80 -24.06 23.90 -32.36
CA ALA A 80 -24.90 23.80 -33.54
C ALA A 80 -25.06 22.32 -33.94
N PHE A 81 -26.31 21.86 -34.01
CA PHE A 81 -26.66 20.54 -34.50
C PHE A 81 -26.64 20.48 -36.04
N PRO A 82 -26.55 19.28 -36.64
CA PRO A 82 -26.52 19.11 -38.09
C PRO A 82 -27.74 19.67 -38.84
N ASP A 83 -28.86 19.87 -38.15
CA ASP A 83 -30.09 20.47 -38.68
C ASP A 83 -30.11 22.01 -38.59
N GLY A 84 -29.01 22.62 -38.13
CA GLY A 84 -28.87 24.08 -37.99
C GLY A 84 -29.46 24.64 -36.69
N THR A 85 -30.06 23.81 -35.83
CA THR A 85 -30.53 24.26 -34.52
C THR A 85 -29.35 24.43 -33.55
N VAL A 86 -29.39 25.43 -32.67
CA VAL A 86 -28.36 25.63 -31.64
C VAL A 86 -28.91 25.10 -30.32
N GLY A 87 -28.29 24.03 -29.82
CA GLY A 87 -28.54 23.51 -28.48
C GLY A 87 -27.58 24.11 -27.45
N ILE A 88 -28.02 24.16 -26.19
CA ILE A 88 -27.13 24.45 -25.06
C ILE A 88 -26.78 23.12 -24.40
N VAL A 89 -25.51 22.75 -24.38
CA VAL A 89 -24.98 21.65 -23.57
C VAL A 89 -24.39 22.25 -22.31
N GLY A 90 -25.01 21.93 -21.16
CA GLY A 90 -24.36 22.15 -19.87
C GLY A 90 -23.24 21.14 -19.68
N ALA A 91 -22.02 21.62 -19.50
CA ALA A 91 -20.88 20.82 -19.11
C ALA A 91 -20.52 21.17 -17.66
N GLU A 92 -20.43 20.15 -16.82
CA GLU A 92 -20.05 20.28 -15.42
C GLU A 92 -18.69 19.61 -15.23
N TYR A 93 -17.74 20.35 -14.67
CA TYR A 93 -16.40 19.89 -14.36
C TYR A 93 -16.22 19.89 -12.84
N CYS A 94 -16.23 18.70 -12.24
CA CYS A 94 -16.00 18.52 -10.81
C CYS A 94 -14.56 18.08 -10.56
N ILE A 95 -13.80 18.80 -9.74
CA ILE A 95 -12.49 18.34 -9.24
C ILE A 95 -12.72 17.65 -7.90
N TRP A 96 -12.26 16.40 -7.76
CA TRP A 96 -12.22 15.66 -6.50
C TRP A 96 -10.76 15.62 -6.04
N ASP A 97 -10.40 16.42 -5.04
CA ASP A 97 -9.00 16.72 -4.68
C ASP A 97 -8.23 15.54 -4.05
N ASN A 98 -8.92 14.46 -3.63
CA ASN A 98 -8.32 13.43 -2.77
C ASN A 98 -8.09 12.06 -3.45
N GLY A 99 -8.41 11.90 -4.74
CA GLY A 99 -8.28 10.61 -5.44
C GLY A 99 -9.27 9.51 -4.99
N VAL A 100 -10.17 9.83 -4.07
CA VAL A 100 -11.28 8.98 -3.62
C VAL A 100 -12.46 9.13 -4.58
N SER A 101 -13.13 8.04 -4.92
CA SER A 101 -14.29 8.11 -5.82
C SER A 101 -15.48 8.77 -5.12
N PRO A 102 -16.20 9.70 -5.78
CA PRO A 102 -17.39 10.33 -5.19
C PRO A 102 -18.63 9.42 -5.20
N GLU A 103 -18.57 8.30 -5.94
CA GLU A 103 -19.74 7.45 -6.19
C GLU A 103 -19.95 6.46 -5.04
N PRO A 104 -21.14 6.41 -4.41
CA PRO A 104 -21.43 5.50 -3.30
C PRO A 104 -21.07 4.04 -3.55
N LEU A 105 -21.28 3.55 -4.77
CA LEU A 105 -21.00 2.16 -5.11
C LEU A 105 -19.51 1.80 -5.08
N ASP A 106 -18.63 2.76 -5.37
CA ASP A 106 -17.19 2.51 -5.42
C ASP A 106 -16.59 2.29 -4.02
N HIS A 107 -17.30 2.69 -2.97
CA HIS A 107 -16.97 2.41 -1.57
C HIS A 107 -17.47 1.05 -1.10
N ARG A 108 -18.34 0.35 -1.84
CA ARG A 108 -18.82 -0.98 -1.45
C ARG A 108 -17.79 -2.06 -1.80
N ALA A 109 -17.41 -2.89 -0.84
CA ALA A 109 -16.38 -3.92 -1.01
C ALA A 109 -16.77 -4.97 -2.07
N TRP A 110 -18.00 -5.50 -2.03
CA TRP A 110 -18.50 -6.45 -3.03
C TRP A 110 -18.44 -5.89 -4.46
N ALA A 111 -18.77 -4.61 -4.64
CA ALA A 111 -18.73 -3.98 -5.95
C ALA A 111 -17.33 -3.96 -6.60
N TYR A 112 -16.25 -4.17 -5.83
CA TYR A 112 -14.89 -4.19 -6.36
C TYR A 112 -14.65 -5.35 -7.32
N GLN A 113 -14.91 -6.57 -6.86
CA GLN A 113 -14.73 -7.75 -7.69
C GLN A 113 -15.74 -7.78 -8.83
N GLU A 114 -16.98 -7.36 -8.57
CA GLU A 114 -18.04 -7.29 -9.57
C GLU A 114 -17.64 -6.39 -10.74
N HIS A 115 -17.06 -5.22 -10.44
CA HIS A 115 -16.56 -4.31 -11.44
C HIS A 115 -15.42 -4.97 -12.24
N LEU A 116 -14.38 -5.45 -11.58
CA LEU A 116 -13.19 -5.99 -12.26
C LEU A 116 -13.47 -7.26 -13.08
N LEU A 117 -14.41 -8.10 -12.64
CA LEU A 117 -14.79 -9.34 -13.34
C LEU A 117 -15.74 -9.10 -14.51
N SER A 118 -16.42 -7.95 -14.56
CA SER A 118 -17.33 -7.61 -15.64
C SER A 118 -16.57 -7.32 -16.94
N ARG A 119 -16.79 -8.13 -17.97
CA ARG A 119 -16.20 -7.93 -19.32
C ARG A 119 -16.77 -6.73 -20.05
N ARG A 120 -18.04 -6.40 -19.79
CA ARG A 120 -18.75 -5.25 -20.34
C ARG A 120 -19.55 -4.59 -19.22
N ALA A 121 -19.32 -3.30 -19.00
CA ALA A 121 -19.92 -2.58 -17.89
C ALA A 121 -20.49 -1.24 -18.37
N LEU A 122 -21.73 -0.96 -18.00
CA LEU A 122 -22.37 0.33 -18.14
C LEU A 122 -22.61 0.92 -16.75
N THR A 123 -21.87 1.98 -16.42
CA THR A 123 -21.87 2.60 -15.10
C THR A 123 -22.56 3.96 -15.13
N TYR A 124 -23.63 4.08 -14.35
CA TYR A 124 -24.39 5.31 -14.13
C TYR A 124 -23.88 5.99 -12.85
N GLY A 125 -22.93 6.91 -13.01
CA GLY A 125 -22.45 7.79 -11.95
C GLY A 125 -23.31 9.04 -11.80
N THR A 126 -22.88 9.96 -10.93
CA THR A 126 -23.65 11.14 -10.53
C THR A 126 -23.85 12.13 -11.70
N PRO A 127 -22.78 12.63 -12.37
CA PRO A 127 -22.94 13.31 -13.65
C PRO A 127 -22.50 12.45 -14.86
N THR A 128 -22.12 11.18 -14.65
CA THR A 128 -21.37 10.41 -15.66
C THR A 128 -22.12 9.16 -16.13
N LEU A 129 -22.02 8.87 -17.42
CA LEU A 129 -22.32 7.55 -17.97
C LEU A 129 -21.03 6.98 -18.53
N THR A 130 -20.65 5.78 -18.13
CA THR A 130 -19.40 5.16 -18.57
C THR A 130 -19.64 3.77 -19.13
N TRP A 131 -19.15 3.53 -20.33
CA TRP A 131 -19.05 2.22 -20.96
C TRP A 131 -17.62 1.71 -20.86
N ARG A 132 -17.46 0.49 -20.34
CA ARG A 132 -16.18 -0.23 -20.34
C ARG A 132 -16.36 -1.58 -21.01
N CYS A 133 -15.40 -1.95 -21.85
CA CYS A 133 -15.25 -3.30 -22.38
C CYS A 133 -13.76 -3.67 -22.50
N GLU A 134 -13.45 -4.87 -23.00
CA GLU A 134 -12.06 -5.33 -23.17
C GLU A 134 -11.25 -4.47 -24.15
N GLU A 135 -11.91 -3.83 -25.12
CA GLU A 135 -11.28 -3.00 -26.15
C GLU A 135 -11.01 -1.58 -25.66
N GLY A 136 -11.80 -1.07 -24.70
CA GLY A 136 -11.63 0.30 -24.22
C GLY A 136 -12.67 0.79 -23.25
N LEU A 137 -12.47 2.04 -22.84
CA LEU A 137 -13.32 2.81 -21.93
C LEU A 137 -13.82 4.05 -22.67
N GLN A 138 -15.12 4.26 -22.65
CA GLN A 138 -15.79 5.46 -23.15
C GLN A 138 -16.59 6.09 -22.03
N THR A 139 -16.40 7.39 -21.81
CA THR A 139 -17.14 8.16 -20.82
C THR A 139 -17.93 9.26 -21.53
N TRP A 140 -19.20 9.38 -21.18
CA TRP A 140 -20.05 10.51 -21.55
C TRP A 140 -20.13 11.47 -20.37
N ASN A 141 -20.02 12.77 -20.66
CA ASN A 141 -20.17 13.88 -19.73
C ASN A 141 -19.12 13.96 -18.61
N SER A 142 -17.95 13.34 -18.77
CA SER A 142 -16.82 13.53 -17.84
C SER A 142 -15.49 13.08 -18.43
N TRP A 143 -14.44 13.87 -18.17
CA TRP A 143 -13.04 13.50 -18.41
C TRP A 143 -12.40 12.76 -17.21
N LEU A 144 -13.11 12.65 -16.08
CA LEU A 144 -12.55 12.27 -14.77
C LEU A 144 -12.27 10.78 -14.61
N ARG A 145 -13.05 9.89 -15.24
CA ARG A 145 -12.80 8.43 -15.14
C ARG A 145 -11.57 7.95 -15.92
N LYS A 146 -10.86 8.83 -16.63
CA LYS A 146 -9.51 8.49 -17.15
C LYS A 146 -8.49 8.22 -16.03
N HIS A 147 -8.71 8.74 -14.82
CA HIS A 147 -7.81 8.51 -13.67
C HIS A 147 -8.09 7.19 -12.94
N GLN A 148 -9.32 6.67 -12.98
CA GLN A 148 -9.61 5.24 -12.81
C GLN A 148 -9.29 4.48 -14.12
N LYS A 149 -8.09 4.67 -14.67
CA LYS A 149 -7.40 3.52 -15.25
C LYS A 149 -7.14 2.57 -14.08
N GLU A 150 -8.18 1.88 -13.64
CA GLU A 150 -8.04 0.63 -12.93
C GLU A 150 -7.05 -0.15 -13.80
N THR A 151 -5.86 -0.32 -13.24
CA THR A 151 -4.65 -0.78 -13.90
C THR A 151 -4.72 -2.28 -14.17
N THR A 152 -5.94 -2.81 -14.23
CA THR A 152 -6.33 -4.19 -14.10
C THR A 152 -7.33 -4.49 -15.20
N LYS A 153 -6.86 -4.36 -16.46
CA LYS A 153 -7.13 -5.49 -17.36
C LYS A 153 -6.54 -6.69 -16.63
N LEU A 154 -7.38 -7.65 -16.22
CA LEU A 154 -6.93 -8.97 -15.78
C LEU A 154 -5.79 -9.36 -16.72
N LEU A 155 -4.58 -9.46 -16.16
CA LEU A 155 -3.36 -9.45 -16.94
C LEU A 155 -3.44 -10.56 -18.01
N PRO A 156 -3.25 -10.26 -19.30
CA PRO A 156 -3.29 -11.28 -20.35
C PRO A 156 -2.38 -12.44 -19.99
N GLN A 157 -2.84 -13.68 -20.20
CA GLN A 157 -2.03 -14.88 -19.98
C GLN A 157 -0.67 -14.71 -20.68
N GLY A 158 0.43 -14.83 -19.92
CA GLY A 158 1.79 -14.77 -20.47
C GLY A 158 2.67 -13.56 -20.07
N ARG A 159 2.25 -12.71 -19.11
CA ARG A 159 3.14 -11.68 -18.52
C ARG A 159 4.01 -12.20 -17.37
N SER A 160 5.07 -11.46 -17.05
CA SER A 160 6.00 -11.79 -15.95
C SER A 160 5.29 -11.95 -14.60
N ARG A 161 5.66 -13.01 -13.88
CA ARG A 161 5.27 -13.36 -12.51
C ARG A 161 5.23 -12.17 -11.55
N TYR A 162 6.20 -11.26 -11.68
CA TYR A 162 6.32 -10.05 -10.88
C TYR A 162 5.12 -9.10 -11.01
N LEU A 163 4.57 -8.93 -12.21
CA LEU A 163 3.44 -8.01 -12.45
C LEU A 163 2.15 -8.50 -11.80
N TYR A 164 1.97 -9.81 -11.61
CA TYR A 164 0.83 -10.39 -10.91
C TYR A 164 0.90 -10.12 -9.40
N LYS A 165 2.09 -10.25 -8.79
CA LYS A 165 2.30 -9.97 -7.36
C LYS A 165 1.98 -8.52 -6.99
N GLU A 166 2.52 -7.58 -7.76
CA GLU A 166 2.29 -6.14 -7.51
C GLU A 166 0.84 -5.73 -7.80
N ALA A 167 0.21 -6.35 -8.80
CA ALA A 167 -1.21 -6.15 -9.06
C ALA A 167 -2.08 -6.62 -7.88
N TRP A 168 -1.80 -7.79 -7.30
CA TRP A 168 -2.54 -8.30 -6.14
C TRP A 168 -2.40 -7.41 -4.91
N LYS A 169 -1.19 -6.98 -4.55
CA LYS A 169 -0.97 -6.05 -3.42
C LYS A 169 -1.74 -4.73 -3.61
N GLY A 170 -1.71 -4.17 -4.82
CA GLY A 170 -2.47 -2.98 -5.18
C GLY A 170 -3.98 -3.20 -5.09
N MET A 171 -4.48 -4.36 -5.55
CA MET A 171 -5.89 -4.72 -5.43
C MET A 171 -6.33 -4.82 -3.97
N VAL A 172 -5.56 -5.50 -3.12
CA VAL A 172 -5.85 -5.64 -1.69
C VAL A 172 -5.87 -4.27 -1.00
N ALA A 173 -4.92 -3.39 -1.32
CA ALA A 173 -4.89 -2.04 -0.76
C ALA A 173 -6.15 -1.23 -1.11
N ILE A 174 -6.56 -1.23 -2.39
CA ILE A 174 -7.79 -0.54 -2.85
C ILE A 174 -9.03 -1.19 -2.24
N TYR A 175 -9.08 -2.52 -2.21
CA TYR A 175 -10.20 -3.27 -1.64
C TYR A 175 -10.37 -3.00 -0.14
N SER A 176 -9.27 -2.96 0.61
CA SER A 176 -9.30 -2.80 2.07
C SER A 176 -9.88 -1.47 2.54
N TYR A 177 -9.84 -0.43 1.69
CA TYR A 177 -10.47 0.87 1.91
C TYR A 177 -12.00 0.83 1.84
N ARG A 178 -12.59 -0.24 1.32
CA ARG A 178 -14.02 -0.31 1.03
C ARG A 178 -14.83 -0.83 2.20
N ASP A 179 -16.04 -0.30 2.31
CA ASP A 179 -17.04 -0.60 3.33
C ASP A 179 -17.67 -1.98 3.14
N LEU A 180 -17.89 -2.64 4.27
CA LEU A 180 -18.64 -3.88 4.39
C LEU A 180 -19.82 -3.68 5.35
N THR A 181 -20.99 -4.15 4.94
CA THR A 181 -22.13 -4.26 5.86
C THR A 181 -21.91 -5.39 6.86
N PHE A 182 -21.37 -6.51 6.40
CA PHE A 182 -21.05 -7.67 7.22
C PHE A 182 -19.54 -7.90 7.22
N PRO A 183 -18.87 -7.73 8.37
CA PRO A 183 -17.48 -8.13 8.60
C PRO A 183 -17.06 -9.42 7.88
N GLU A 184 -17.83 -10.48 8.01
CA GLU A 184 -17.51 -11.82 7.56
C GLU A 184 -17.32 -11.91 6.03
N ASP A 185 -17.81 -10.94 5.27
CA ASP A 185 -17.70 -10.89 3.81
C ASP A 185 -16.35 -10.43 3.28
N LYS A 186 -15.38 -10.06 4.13
CA LYS A 186 -14.05 -9.55 3.71
C LYS A 186 -13.27 -10.48 2.77
N LEU A 187 -13.39 -11.78 2.96
CA LEU A 187 -12.75 -12.77 2.07
C LEU A 187 -13.66 -13.14 0.88
N PRO A 188 -14.95 -13.50 1.08
CA PRO A 188 -15.87 -13.75 -0.03
C PRO A 188 -15.92 -12.64 -1.09
N ALA A 189 -15.94 -11.38 -0.67
CA ALA A 189 -16.10 -10.21 -1.55
C ALA A 189 -14.89 -9.91 -2.45
N ILE A 190 -13.78 -10.63 -2.30
CA ILE A 190 -12.60 -10.56 -3.21
C ILE A 190 -12.15 -11.95 -3.70
N SER A 191 -12.79 -13.02 -3.23
CA SER A 191 -12.35 -14.41 -3.44
C SER A 191 -12.20 -14.80 -4.91
N ALA A 192 -13.05 -14.28 -5.80
CA ALA A 192 -12.93 -14.52 -7.24
C ALA A 192 -11.66 -13.91 -7.82
N LEU A 193 -11.33 -12.66 -7.46
CA LEU A 193 -10.08 -12.02 -7.89
C LEU A 193 -8.86 -12.73 -7.32
N ALA A 194 -8.95 -13.19 -6.06
CA ALA A 194 -7.91 -14.02 -5.46
C ALA A 194 -7.66 -15.28 -6.31
N SER A 195 -8.71 -15.97 -6.76
CA SER A 195 -8.53 -17.18 -7.58
C SER A 195 -7.82 -16.94 -8.92
N GLU A 196 -7.88 -15.73 -9.47
CA GLU A 196 -7.29 -15.39 -10.77
C GLU A 196 -5.90 -14.78 -10.69
N VAL A 197 -5.64 -13.97 -9.65
CA VAL A 197 -4.46 -13.09 -9.58
C VAL A 197 -3.55 -13.45 -8.41
N TRP A 198 -4.09 -14.06 -7.36
CA TRP A 198 -3.28 -14.41 -6.20
C TRP A 198 -2.22 -15.44 -6.58
N GLU A 199 -0.98 -15.08 -6.32
CA GLU A 199 0.14 -15.98 -6.46
C GLU A 199 0.65 -16.40 -5.07
N ASN A 200 1.01 -17.68 -4.93
CA ASN A 200 1.50 -18.31 -3.69
C ASN A 200 2.87 -17.78 -3.17
N ASP A 201 3.21 -16.50 -3.40
CA ASP A 201 4.33 -15.88 -2.70
C ASP A 201 3.84 -15.16 -1.44
N LEU A 202 3.84 -15.91 -0.36
CA LEU A 202 3.31 -15.47 0.92
C LEU A 202 4.29 -14.55 1.68
N HIS A 203 5.60 -14.56 1.38
CA HIS A 203 6.59 -13.76 2.12
C HIS A 203 6.28 -12.26 2.03
N ASP A 204 6.14 -11.76 0.81
CA ASP A 204 5.78 -10.37 0.51
C ASP A 204 4.40 -9.99 1.06
N GLN A 205 3.46 -10.93 0.99
CA GLN A 205 2.08 -10.70 1.39
C GLN A 205 1.90 -10.64 2.90
N LEU A 206 2.87 -11.11 3.68
CA LEU A 206 2.88 -10.97 5.14
C LEU A 206 3.28 -9.56 5.59
N LEU A 207 3.89 -8.76 4.72
CA LEU A 207 4.48 -7.47 5.07
C LEU A 207 3.48 -6.30 5.09
N TRP A 208 2.18 -6.57 4.98
CA TRP A 208 1.16 -5.54 5.06
C TRP A 208 1.18 -4.80 6.40
N PHE A 209 0.77 -3.53 6.37
CA PHE A 209 0.62 -2.69 7.56
C PHE A 209 -0.60 -1.78 7.43
N THR A 210 -1.13 -1.31 8.55
CA THR A 210 -2.31 -0.43 8.59
C THR A 210 -1.93 1.00 8.23
N ALA A 211 -2.84 1.73 7.55
CA ALA A 211 -2.65 3.14 7.25
C ALA A 211 -2.52 3.96 8.56
N PRO A 212 -1.58 4.92 8.65
CA PRO A 212 -1.26 5.61 9.91
C PRO A 212 -2.47 6.25 10.61
N GLU A 213 -3.39 6.81 9.82
CA GLU A 213 -4.55 7.58 10.30
C GLU A 213 -5.74 6.71 10.73
N GLU A 214 -5.74 5.41 10.40
CA GLU A 214 -6.89 4.49 10.60
C GLU A 214 -6.61 3.34 11.58
N SER A 215 -5.49 3.39 12.31
CA SER A 215 -4.92 2.26 13.07
C SER A 215 -5.55 1.99 14.46
N ARG A 216 -6.63 2.69 14.83
CA ARG A 216 -7.32 2.51 16.13
C ARG A 216 -8.38 1.41 16.04
N ASP A 217 -8.35 0.46 17.00
CA ASP A 217 -9.38 -0.59 17.19
C ASP A 217 -9.70 -1.50 15.99
N VAL A 218 -8.78 -1.61 15.03
CA VAL A 218 -9.02 -2.33 13.76
C VAL A 218 -9.24 -3.85 13.91
N ARG A 219 -9.01 -4.44 15.10
CA ARG A 219 -9.25 -5.86 15.41
C ARG A 219 -10.40 -6.08 16.40
N CYS A 220 -11.21 -5.06 16.67
CA CYS A 220 -12.42 -5.17 17.52
C CYS A 220 -13.58 -5.85 16.77
N ILE A 221 -13.31 -7.02 16.20
CA ILE A 221 -14.23 -7.82 15.39
C ILE A 221 -14.20 -9.28 15.86
N PRO A 222 -15.30 -10.04 15.65
CA PRO A 222 -15.25 -11.49 15.77
C PRO A 222 -14.15 -12.09 14.88
N TYR A 223 -13.68 -13.29 15.23
CA TYR A 223 -12.69 -13.99 14.43
C TYR A 223 -13.18 -14.11 12.97
N ARG A 224 -12.36 -13.63 12.03
CA ARG A 224 -12.64 -13.66 10.60
C ARG A 224 -11.53 -14.30 9.78
N ALA A 225 -10.28 -14.04 10.18
CA ALA A 225 -9.10 -14.55 9.53
C ALA A 225 -7.94 -14.66 10.55
N PRO A 226 -6.92 -15.50 10.28
CA PRO A 226 -5.72 -15.56 11.09
C PRO A 226 -5.03 -14.20 11.21
N SER A 227 -4.39 -13.92 12.34
CA SER A 227 -3.81 -12.60 12.63
C SER A 227 -2.75 -12.12 11.63
N TRP A 228 -2.09 -13.04 10.92
CA TRP A 228 -1.10 -12.75 9.90
C TRP A 228 -1.71 -12.37 8.54
N SER A 229 -3.02 -12.58 8.34
CA SER A 229 -3.75 -12.17 7.15
C SER A 229 -4.27 -10.74 7.28
N TRP A 230 -4.14 -9.94 6.22
CA TRP A 230 -4.70 -8.58 6.16
C TRP A 230 -6.22 -8.55 6.35
N ALA A 231 -6.92 -9.66 6.07
CA ALA A 231 -8.37 -9.77 6.27
C ALA A 231 -8.79 -9.86 7.75
N SER A 232 -7.82 -9.85 8.67
CA SER A 232 -8.07 -9.88 10.11
C SER A 232 -8.18 -8.49 10.75
N VAL A 233 -8.20 -7.42 9.95
CA VAL A 233 -8.36 -6.02 10.39
C VAL A 233 -9.45 -5.30 9.59
N GLU A 234 -10.06 -4.27 10.20
CA GLU A 234 -10.99 -3.32 9.58
C GLU A 234 -10.38 -1.95 9.42
N CYS A 235 -9.47 -1.83 8.45
CA CYS A 235 -8.94 -0.56 7.99
C CYS A 235 -8.27 -0.73 6.62
N ASN A 236 -7.84 0.39 6.05
CA ASN A 236 -6.95 0.37 4.90
C ASN A 236 -5.61 -0.29 5.25
N VAL A 237 -5.20 -1.24 4.42
CA VAL A 237 -3.88 -1.87 4.49
C VAL A 237 -3.03 -1.46 3.31
N LEU A 238 -1.73 -1.31 3.57
CA LEU A 238 -0.72 -0.95 2.61
C LEU A 238 0.37 -2.01 2.61
N PHE A 239 1.08 -2.12 1.49
CA PHE A 239 2.27 -2.96 1.36
C PHE A 239 3.50 -2.07 1.16
N PRO A 240 4.69 -2.51 1.59
CA PRO A 240 5.92 -1.84 1.22
C PRO A 240 6.03 -1.76 -0.30
N ASP A 241 6.27 -0.57 -0.85
CA ASP A 241 6.51 -0.40 -2.30
C ASP A 241 7.96 -0.79 -2.59
N PRO A 242 8.21 -1.86 -3.37
CA PRO A 242 9.57 -2.28 -3.78
C PRO A 242 10.30 -1.22 -4.61
N ARG A 243 9.63 -0.13 -4.97
CA ARG A 243 10.14 0.94 -5.82
C ARG A 243 10.29 2.26 -5.06
N SER A 244 9.99 2.27 -3.75
CA SER A 244 10.09 3.45 -2.89
C SER A 244 11.47 3.65 -2.24
N GLY A 245 12.44 2.80 -2.59
CA GLY A 245 13.85 2.95 -2.26
C GLY A 245 14.51 1.58 -2.26
N LEU A 246 15.49 1.40 -3.17
CA LEU A 246 16.21 0.14 -3.44
C LEU A 246 15.29 -0.97 -3.99
N ASP A 247 15.80 -1.85 -4.85
CA ASP A 247 15.17 -3.13 -5.26
C ASP A 247 14.43 -3.20 -6.60
N ALA A 248 14.43 -2.21 -7.49
CA ALA A 248 13.92 -2.47 -8.86
C ALA A 248 14.86 -3.38 -9.68
N VAL A 249 16.12 -3.55 -9.26
CA VAL A 249 17.19 -4.20 -10.03
C VAL A 249 17.62 -5.55 -9.44
N GLU A 250 17.42 -5.78 -8.14
CA GLU A 250 17.82 -7.03 -7.48
C GLU A 250 16.75 -8.13 -7.50
N ILE A 251 15.52 -7.85 -7.94
CA ILE A 251 14.40 -8.82 -7.89
C ILE A 251 14.64 -10.07 -8.75
N GLU A 252 15.51 -10.03 -9.77
CA GLU A 252 15.89 -11.24 -10.51
C GLU A 252 16.99 -12.08 -9.83
N ASN A 253 17.76 -11.52 -8.87
CA ASN A 253 18.92 -12.21 -8.27
C ASN A 253 18.93 -12.34 -6.73
N ALA A 254 18.10 -11.59 -5.98
CA ALA A 254 18.06 -11.68 -4.52
C ALA A 254 17.07 -12.74 -4.01
N LYS A 255 17.49 -14.01 -4.02
CA LYS A 255 16.93 -15.07 -3.17
C LYS A 255 17.32 -14.85 -1.69
N SER A 256 16.89 -13.76 -1.07
CA SER A 256 17.24 -13.47 0.33
C SER A 256 15.99 -13.23 1.19
N HIS A 257 14.94 -14.04 1.01
CA HIS A 257 13.97 -14.22 2.08
C HIS A 257 14.71 -14.86 3.27
N GLN A 258 14.79 -14.13 4.39
CA GLN A 258 15.38 -14.67 5.62
C GLN A 258 14.38 -15.52 6.41
N LEU A 259 13.12 -15.51 5.96
CA LEU A 259 12.04 -16.36 6.43
C LEU A 259 11.81 -17.51 5.44
N GLU A 260 11.75 -18.73 5.97
CA GLU A 260 11.33 -19.93 5.28
C GLU A 260 9.90 -20.28 5.72
N ILE A 261 9.00 -20.47 4.75
CA ILE A 261 7.63 -20.93 5.00
C ILE A 261 7.63 -22.46 4.99
N ILE A 262 7.29 -23.07 6.13
CA ILE A 262 7.27 -24.53 6.32
C ILE A 262 5.94 -25.09 5.84
N ASP A 263 4.83 -24.54 6.34
CA ASP A 263 3.48 -24.81 5.84
C ASP A 263 2.53 -23.65 6.13
N CYS A 264 1.42 -23.64 5.41
CA CYS A 264 0.29 -22.75 5.63
C CYS A 264 -0.98 -23.59 5.49
N ASP A 265 -1.76 -23.66 6.55
CA ASP A 265 -3.03 -24.39 6.61
C ASP A 265 -4.15 -23.43 6.99
N VAL A 266 -5.27 -23.51 6.29
CA VAL A 266 -6.43 -22.63 6.51
C VAL A 266 -7.67 -23.48 6.39
N THR A 267 -8.58 -23.37 7.37
CA THR A 267 -9.83 -24.12 7.39
C THR A 267 -10.96 -23.23 6.85
N PRO A 268 -11.44 -23.45 5.61
CA PRO A 268 -12.57 -22.71 5.08
C PRO A 268 -13.85 -23.05 5.86
N ARG A 269 -14.76 -22.08 6.00
CA ARG A 269 -16.10 -22.31 6.57
C ARG A 269 -16.91 -23.26 5.68
N CYS A 270 -16.75 -23.11 4.37
CA CYS A 270 -17.48 -23.87 3.36
C CYS A 270 -16.49 -24.44 2.33
N SER A 271 -16.55 -25.73 2.07
CA SER A 271 -15.66 -26.41 1.11
C SER A 271 -15.87 -25.96 -0.34
N LEU A 272 -17.03 -25.39 -0.66
CA LEU A 272 -17.31 -24.78 -1.98
C LEU A 272 -16.59 -23.44 -2.17
N LEU A 273 -16.16 -22.80 -1.08
CA LEU A 273 -15.54 -21.47 -1.05
C LEU A 273 -14.16 -21.53 -0.38
N PRO A 274 -13.16 -22.17 -1.00
CA PRO A 274 -11.83 -22.35 -0.39
C PRO A 274 -11.09 -21.02 -0.14
N LEU A 275 -11.42 -19.96 -0.88
CA LEU A 275 -10.90 -18.60 -0.70
C LEU A 275 -11.91 -17.65 -0.02
N GLY A 276 -13.01 -18.20 0.50
CA GLY A 276 -14.06 -17.45 1.19
C GLY A 276 -13.81 -17.31 2.68
N GLN A 277 -14.87 -17.33 3.47
CA GLN A 277 -14.77 -17.25 4.94
C GLN A 277 -13.96 -18.42 5.51
N VAL A 278 -13.19 -18.15 6.57
CA VAL A 278 -12.34 -19.14 7.22
C VAL A 278 -12.67 -19.21 8.71
N THR A 279 -12.57 -20.41 9.29
CA THR A 279 -12.84 -20.67 10.71
C THR A 279 -11.57 -20.83 11.53
N ALA A 280 -10.45 -21.16 10.88
CA ALA A 280 -9.14 -21.28 11.49
C ALA A 280 -8.03 -21.10 10.44
N GLY A 281 -6.82 -20.82 10.88
CA GLY A 281 -5.63 -20.94 10.03
C GLY A 281 -4.34 -20.82 10.80
N ARG A 282 -3.31 -21.52 10.31
CA ARG A 282 -2.00 -21.67 10.91
C ARG A 282 -0.92 -21.51 9.85
N LEU A 283 0.09 -20.74 10.18
CA LEU A 283 1.27 -20.55 9.34
C LEU A 283 2.49 -20.99 10.16
N ARG A 284 3.21 -22.02 9.71
CA ARG A 284 4.50 -22.42 10.30
C ARG A 284 5.63 -21.87 9.46
N VAL A 285 6.58 -21.23 10.12
CA VAL A 285 7.73 -20.58 9.49
C VAL A 285 8.99 -20.84 10.28
N ARG A 286 10.14 -20.72 9.62
CA ARG A 286 11.48 -20.74 10.22
C ARG A 286 12.18 -19.44 9.84
N GLY A 287 12.70 -18.71 10.80
CA GLY A 287 13.43 -17.47 10.53
C GLY A 287 14.10 -16.93 11.79
N GLY A 288 14.87 -15.85 11.63
CA GLY A 288 15.50 -15.15 12.74
C GLY A 288 14.46 -14.47 13.62
N LEU A 289 14.37 -14.87 14.89
CA LEU A 289 13.46 -14.32 15.88
C LEU A 289 14.23 -13.55 16.95
N VAL A 290 13.86 -12.29 17.17
CA VAL A 290 14.48 -11.40 18.17
C VAL A 290 13.43 -10.98 19.19
N HIS A 291 13.73 -11.10 20.48
CA HIS A 291 12.81 -10.66 21.53
C HIS A 291 12.73 -9.12 21.56
N GLY A 292 11.53 -8.55 21.68
CA GLY A 292 11.27 -7.11 21.68
C GLY A 292 12.06 -6.36 22.75
N ALA A 293 12.13 -6.88 23.98
CA ALA A 293 12.98 -6.30 25.04
C ALA A 293 14.51 -6.34 24.77
N ARG A 294 14.97 -7.12 23.77
CA ARG A 294 16.38 -7.09 23.32
C ARG A 294 16.59 -6.09 22.18
N VAL A 295 15.51 -5.46 21.71
CA VAL A 295 15.56 -4.27 20.85
C VAL A 295 15.83 -3.06 21.77
N PRO A 296 16.83 -2.20 21.47
CA PRO A 296 17.25 -1.15 22.39
C PRO A 296 16.16 -0.14 22.78
N ASP A 297 16.21 0.30 24.05
CA ASP A 297 15.48 1.43 24.65
C ASP A 297 13.95 1.39 24.52
N PRO A 298 13.31 0.57 25.34
CA PRO A 298 11.96 0.23 25.04
C PRO A 298 10.92 1.08 25.77
N GLU A 299 11.25 1.97 26.71
CA GLU A 299 10.25 2.81 27.43
C GLU A 299 9.88 4.12 26.69
N ASN A 300 10.55 4.43 25.57
CA ASN A 300 10.44 5.71 24.82
C ASN A 300 9.68 5.61 23.49
N TRP A 301 8.95 4.52 23.34
CA TRP A 301 8.31 4.10 22.12
C TRP A 301 7.04 4.93 21.76
N LEU A 302 7.08 5.75 20.70
CA LEU A 302 5.88 6.48 20.20
C LEU A 302 5.10 5.73 19.12
N LEU A 303 3.81 6.01 19.08
CA LEU A 303 2.81 5.12 18.51
C LEU A 303 2.50 5.52 17.06
N GLY A 304 2.64 4.55 16.14
CA GLY A 304 2.58 4.78 14.69
C GLY A 304 3.87 5.30 14.04
N THR A 305 4.88 5.64 14.83
CA THR A 305 6.29 5.77 14.46
C THR A 305 7.10 5.74 15.76
N PHE A 306 7.92 4.72 15.96
CA PHE A 306 8.74 4.60 17.18
C PHE A 306 10.09 5.29 17.02
N LYS A 307 10.48 6.08 18.03
CA LYS A 307 11.85 6.57 18.28
C LYS A 307 12.41 5.84 19.50
N GLY A 308 13.69 5.47 19.47
CA GLY A 308 14.39 4.89 20.63
C GLY A 308 15.86 4.54 20.34
N THR A 309 16.72 4.65 21.36
CA THR A 309 18.02 5.30 21.20
C THR A 309 19.21 4.46 20.79
N LYS A 310 19.09 3.61 19.76
CA LYS A 310 20.24 3.07 18.98
C LYS A 310 19.99 2.69 17.52
N SER A 311 18.77 2.81 17.00
CA SER A 311 18.41 2.41 15.63
C SER A 311 16.91 2.59 15.49
N ASP A 312 16.44 3.36 14.51
CA ASP A 312 15.00 3.48 14.29
C ASP A 312 14.47 2.25 13.57
N ILE A 313 13.64 1.50 14.30
CA ILE A 313 12.76 0.46 13.78
C ILE A 313 11.36 1.07 13.82
N VAL A 314 10.79 1.41 12.67
CA VAL A 314 9.41 1.89 12.62
C VAL A 314 8.52 0.68 12.86
N LEU A 315 8.06 0.41 14.09
CA LEU A 315 7.06 -0.63 14.31
C LEU A 315 5.67 -0.04 13.97
N LYS A 316 4.94 -0.68 13.08
CA LYS A 316 3.52 -0.43 12.81
C LYS A 316 2.74 -1.57 13.44
N LEU A 317 2.24 -1.36 14.66
CA LEU A 317 1.29 -2.31 15.26
C LEU A 317 -0.06 -2.21 14.53
N ASP A 318 -0.89 -3.24 14.57
CA ASP A 318 -2.15 -3.22 13.84
C ASP A 318 -3.21 -2.40 14.56
N CYS A 319 -3.26 -2.49 15.90
CA CYS A 319 -4.20 -1.77 16.74
C CYS A 319 -3.45 -0.89 17.75
N TYR A 320 -3.58 0.43 17.64
CA TYR A 320 -2.93 1.34 18.57
C TYR A 320 -3.62 2.72 18.62
N GLY A 321 -3.63 3.40 19.79
CA GLY A 321 -4.08 4.80 19.94
C GLY A 321 -2.94 5.72 20.40
N GLU A 322 -2.74 6.89 19.76
CA GLU A 322 -1.54 7.76 19.91
C GLU A 322 -1.09 7.98 21.37
N GLY A 323 0.18 7.65 21.67
CA GLY A 323 0.87 8.09 22.90
C GLY A 323 0.73 7.19 24.14
N ASP A 324 0.25 5.95 24.03
CA ASP A 324 0.00 5.13 25.22
C ASP A 324 1.21 4.28 25.68
N THR A 325 1.61 4.44 26.96
CA THR A 325 2.67 3.65 27.64
C THR A 325 2.34 2.15 27.65
N ALA A 326 1.05 1.77 27.58
CA ALA A 326 0.64 0.37 27.48
C ALA A 326 1.09 -0.30 26.17
N THR A 327 1.10 0.44 25.06
CA THR A 327 1.51 -0.06 23.74
C THR A 327 3.01 -0.34 23.70
N ILE A 328 3.76 0.49 24.41
CA ILE A 328 5.19 0.37 24.60
C ILE A 328 5.55 -0.95 25.29
N LEU A 329 4.98 -1.16 26.47
CA LEU A 329 5.15 -2.40 27.24
C LEU A 329 4.69 -3.62 26.45
N LYS A 330 3.64 -3.47 25.63
CA LYS A 330 3.15 -4.54 24.78
C LYS A 330 4.16 -4.97 23.73
N ALA A 331 4.71 -4.06 22.93
CA ALA A 331 5.68 -4.47 21.91
C ALA A 331 7.02 -4.97 22.52
N GLN A 332 7.36 -4.64 23.79
CA GLN A 332 8.52 -5.17 24.51
C GLN A 332 8.40 -6.66 24.78
N SER A 333 7.17 -7.06 25.08
CA SER A 333 6.79 -8.44 25.30
C SER A 333 6.60 -9.22 24.00
N CYS A 334 6.57 -8.54 22.84
CA CYS A 334 6.49 -9.15 21.52
C CYS A 334 7.86 -9.62 21.03
N TRP A 335 7.85 -10.35 19.93
CA TRP A 335 9.00 -10.82 19.19
C TRP A 335 9.00 -10.25 17.78
N TRP A 336 10.17 -10.13 17.18
CA TRP A 336 10.34 -9.65 15.83
C TRP A 336 10.91 -10.75 14.95
N LEU A 337 10.21 -11.02 13.85
CA LEU A 337 10.56 -12.07 12.88
C LEU A 337 10.95 -11.40 11.57
N GLN A 338 12.21 -11.57 11.17
CA GLN A 338 12.72 -10.97 9.94
C GLN A 338 12.19 -11.73 8.71
N VAL A 339 11.61 -11.00 7.76
CA VAL A 339 11.10 -11.58 6.50
C VAL A 339 12.04 -11.22 5.34
N GLN A 340 12.43 -9.95 5.25
CA GLN A 340 13.33 -9.39 4.23
C GLN A 340 14.36 -8.45 4.86
N HIS A 341 15.32 -7.95 4.06
CA HIS A 341 16.47 -7.16 4.53
C HIS A 341 16.04 -5.97 5.42
N HIS A 342 14.94 -5.30 5.08
CA HIS A 342 14.43 -4.12 5.77
C HIS A 342 13.03 -4.27 6.39
N TYR A 343 12.41 -5.46 6.30
CA TYR A 343 11.02 -5.68 6.71
C TYR A 343 10.84 -6.95 7.55
N GLY A 344 9.96 -6.88 8.55
CA GLY A 344 9.69 -7.98 9.48
C GLY A 344 8.35 -7.89 10.19
N LEU A 345 7.91 -9.00 10.79
CA LEU A 345 6.63 -9.11 11.51
C LEU A 345 6.82 -8.92 13.02
N VAL A 346 5.89 -8.24 13.65
CA VAL A 346 5.79 -8.12 15.12
C VAL A 346 4.82 -9.18 15.65
N LEU A 347 5.26 -9.97 16.61
CA LEU A 347 4.63 -11.22 17.05
C LEU A 347 4.41 -11.25 18.57
N GLU A 348 3.16 -11.27 19.03
CA GLU A 348 2.78 -11.47 20.43
C GLU A 348 2.80 -12.98 20.76
N PRO A 349 3.52 -13.45 21.80
CA PRO A 349 3.49 -14.84 22.20
C PRO A 349 2.14 -15.18 22.85
N VAL A 350 1.46 -16.23 22.36
CA VAL A 350 0.17 -16.71 22.91
C VAL A 350 0.24 -18.15 23.44
N GLY A 351 1.40 -18.79 23.29
CA GLY A 351 1.68 -20.13 23.77
C GLY A 351 3.13 -20.51 23.50
N ARG A 352 3.52 -21.75 23.84
CA ARG A 352 4.85 -22.26 23.53
C ARG A 352 5.01 -22.41 22.01
N ASP A 353 5.92 -21.65 21.43
CA ASP A 353 6.18 -21.60 19.99
C ASP A 353 4.93 -21.23 19.14
N ILE A 354 3.96 -20.53 19.75
CA ILE A 354 2.75 -20.03 19.07
C ILE A 354 2.68 -18.52 19.26
N TYR A 355 2.53 -17.83 18.13
CA TYR A 355 2.55 -16.38 18.08
C TYR A 355 1.33 -15.84 17.33
N ARG A 356 0.87 -14.67 17.75
CA ARG A 356 -0.12 -13.84 17.05
C ARG A 356 0.60 -12.67 16.39
N ARG A 357 0.36 -12.41 15.11
CA ARG A 357 0.90 -11.22 14.45
C ARG A 357 0.13 -9.99 14.91
N VAL A 358 0.87 -8.96 15.30
CA VAL A 358 0.33 -7.70 15.83
C VAL A 358 0.91 -6.47 15.15
N GLY A 359 1.77 -6.61 14.13
CA GLY A 359 2.34 -5.49 13.39
C GLY A 359 3.41 -5.86 12.35
N CYS A 360 3.95 -4.84 11.66
CA CYS A 360 5.01 -4.91 10.65
C CYS A 360 6.03 -3.78 10.87
N VAL A 361 7.26 -3.90 10.35
CA VAL A 361 8.28 -2.84 10.40
C VAL A 361 8.66 -2.35 9.00
N PRO A 362 8.45 -1.06 8.63
CA PRO A 362 9.11 -0.45 7.48
C PRO A 362 10.49 0.19 7.78
N GLY A 363 11.39 0.20 6.79
CA GLY A 363 12.84 0.37 6.98
C GLY A 363 13.41 1.80 6.91
N TYR A 364 14.40 2.03 7.78
CA TYR A 364 15.31 3.19 7.92
C TYR A 364 16.58 3.00 7.04
N GLY A 365 16.37 2.70 5.76
CA GLY A 365 17.40 2.13 4.88
C GLY A 365 18.59 3.06 4.59
N GLY A 366 18.36 4.37 4.42
CA GLY A 366 19.39 5.34 4.07
C GLY A 366 20.49 5.52 5.12
N PHE A 367 20.10 5.84 6.36
CA PHE A 367 21.04 5.95 7.48
C PHE A 367 21.77 4.62 7.73
N MET A 368 21.04 3.49 7.75
CA MET A 368 21.66 2.19 8.04
C MET A 368 22.67 1.78 6.97
N THR A 369 22.37 2.05 5.70
CA THR A 369 23.31 1.80 4.60
C THR A 369 24.57 2.63 4.78
N ALA A 370 24.44 3.94 5.07
CA ALA A 370 25.57 4.82 5.33
C ALA A 370 26.36 4.42 6.59
N TRP A 371 25.67 3.99 7.65
CA TRP A 371 26.29 3.53 8.89
C TRP A 371 27.07 2.23 8.68
N LEU A 372 26.45 1.19 8.12
CA LEU A 372 27.04 -0.14 8.01
C LEU A 372 28.36 -0.14 7.23
N ILE A 373 28.47 0.61 6.13
CA ILE A 373 29.71 0.69 5.34
C ILE A 373 30.86 1.37 6.09
N THR A 374 30.57 2.14 7.14
CA THR A 374 31.59 2.72 8.02
C THR A 374 32.01 1.78 9.15
N GLN A 375 31.25 0.70 9.40
CA GLN A 375 31.50 -0.25 10.48
C GLN A 375 32.11 -1.57 9.99
N THR A 376 32.02 -1.88 8.69
CA THR A 376 32.53 -3.13 8.11
C THR A 376 32.89 -2.95 6.63
N ASP A 377 33.84 -3.75 6.13
CA ASP A 377 34.29 -3.76 4.73
C ASP A 377 33.72 -4.93 3.91
N ARG A 378 32.67 -5.61 4.40
CA ARG A 378 32.07 -6.77 3.73
C ARG A 378 31.28 -6.43 2.46
N PHE A 379 30.96 -5.15 2.24
CA PHE A 379 30.08 -4.71 1.15
C PHE A 379 30.91 -4.25 -0.06
N LYS A 380 30.48 -4.65 -1.26
CA LYS A 380 31.15 -4.31 -2.53
C LYS A 380 30.65 -3.02 -3.16
N ALA A 381 29.39 -2.65 -2.90
CA ALA A 381 28.78 -1.38 -3.28
C ALA A 381 27.70 -1.01 -2.26
N ALA A 382 27.34 0.27 -2.18
CA ALA A 382 26.24 0.76 -1.35
C ALA A 382 25.47 1.91 -2.02
N ILE A 383 24.16 1.98 -1.75
CA ILE A 383 23.27 3.01 -2.29
C ILE A 383 22.36 3.59 -1.18
N PRO A 384 22.85 4.50 -0.32
CA PRO A 384 22.01 5.15 0.68
C PRO A 384 21.06 6.17 0.04
N THR A 385 19.75 5.91 0.13
CA THR A 385 18.68 6.83 -0.30
C THR A 385 18.16 7.66 0.87
N SER A 386 18.06 8.98 0.69
CA SER A 386 17.60 9.93 1.70
C SER A 386 18.25 9.69 3.08
N PRO A 387 19.59 9.62 3.16
CA PRO A 387 20.27 9.23 4.39
C PRO A 387 20.30 10.37 5.40
N VAL A 388 20.37 10.02 6.68
CA VAL A 388 20.99 10.86 7.69
C VAL A 388 22.44 10.41 7.83
N THR A 389 23.38 11.36 7.83
CA THR A 389 24.83 11.08 7.84
C THR A 389 25.57 11.90 8.88
N ASP A 390 25.03 13.05 9.26
CA ASP A 390 25.42 13.86 10.41
C ASP A 390 24.20 14.32 11.22
N TRP A 391 24.08 13.78 12.43
CA TRP A 391 23.00 14.11 13.35
C TRP A 391 23.01 15.56 13.85
N VAL A 392 24.17 16.22 13.88
CA VAL A 392 24.28 17.62 14.28
C VAL A 392 23.63 18.49 13.22
N SER A 393 24.03 18.32 11.95
CA SER A 393 23.44 19.08 10.85
C SER A 393 21.96 18.74 10.68
N GLU A 394 21.57 17.47 10.83
CA GLU A 394 20.18 17.04 10.75
C GLU A 394 19.31 17.75 11.79
N HIS A 395 19.80 17.89 13.02
CA HIS A 395 19.06 18.53 14.11
C HIS A 395 18.80 20.02 13.88
N PHE A 396 19.69 20.73 13.20
CA PHE A 396 19.53 22.16 12.97
C PHE A 396 18.88 22.51 11.63
N THR A 397 18.80 21.56 10.70
CA THR A 397 18.37 21.86 9.32
C THR A 397 17.07 21.16 8.92
N SER A 398 16.73 20.03 9.54
CA SER A 398 15.47 19.33 9.28
C SER A 398 14.29 19.87 10.08
N ASN A 399 13.07 19.53 9.65
CA ASN A 399 11.87 19.66 10.49
C ASN A 399 11.81 18.60 11.60
N LEU A 400 12.85 17.76 11.72
CA LEU A 400 13.00 16.63 12.64
C LEU A 400 14.01 16.92 13.77
N ALA A 401 14.27 18.20 14.10
CA ALA A 401 15.17 18.58 15.20
C ALA A 401 14.87 17.84 16.52
N ARG A 402 13.60 17.87 16.96
CA ARG A 402 13.16 17.14 18.15
C ARG A 402 13.42 15.63 18.01
N PHE A 403 13.28 15.09 16.80
CA PHE A 403 13.61 13.71 16.50
C PHE A 403 15.08 13.36 16.71
N CYS A 404 16.05 14.17 16.28
CA CYS A 404 17.45 13.85 16.54
C CYS A 404 17.78 13.81 18.04
N LYS A 405 17.20 14.73 18.83
CA LYS A 405 17.43 14.81 20.28
C LYS A 405 16.88 13.59 21.00
N ASP A 406 15.66 13.24 20.64
CA ASP A 406 14.98 12.08 21.20
C ASP A 406 15.64 10.76 20.74
N PHE A 407 15.98 10.63 19.45
CA PHE A 407 16.60 9.44 18.85
C PHE A 407 17.98 9.16 19.43
N LEU A 408 18.77 10.20 19.68
CA LEU A 408 20.06 10.01 20.29
C LEU A 408 19.95 9.89 21.81
N ALA A 409 18.89 10.40 22.44
CA ALA A 409 18.82 10.61 23.89
C ALA A 409 20.12 11.21 24.39
N ASP A 410 20.41 12.35 23.79
CA ASP A 410 21.58 13.15 24.05
C ASP A 410 21.23 14.61 23.77
N ASP A 411 22.03 15.51 24.31
CA ASP A 411 21.92 16.91 23.95
C ASP A 411 22.88 17.22 22.80
N VAL A 412 22.44 17.96 21.79
CA VAL A 412 23.25 18.32 20.62
C VAL A 412 24.51 19.11 21.01
N HIS A 413 24.50 19.77 22.18
CA HIS A 413 25.66 20.50 22.70
C HIS A 413 26.63 19.64 23.53
N ASN A 414 26.36 18.34 23.70
CA ASN A 414 27.29 17.42 24.33
C ASN A 414 28.45 17.06 23.38
N PHE A 415 29.58 17.74 23.53
CA PHE A 415 30.73 17.73 22.62
C PHE A 415 31.44 16.36 22.43
N GLY A 416 31.03 15.30 23.13
CA GLY A 416 31.49 13.91 22.90
C GLY A 416 30.36 12.91 22.70
N GLY A 417 29.16 13.42 22.44
CA GLY A 417 27.91 12.68 22.52
C GLY A 417 27.63 11.72 21.37
N LYS A 418 26.44 11.15 21.40
CA LYS A 418 25.84 10.29 20.38
C LYS A 418 25.58 11.04 19.08
N TYR A 419 25.41 12.36 19.13
CA TYR A 419 25.36 13.22 17.95
C TYR A 419 26.60 13.11 17.08
N LEU A 420 27.78 12.99 17.68
CA LEU A 420 29.01 12.77 16.92
C LEU A 420 29.29 11.28 16.76
N SER A 421 29.19 10.49 17.83
CA SER A 421 29.60 9.08 17.79
C SER A 421 28.70 8.19 16.93
N ARG A 422 27.51 8.64 16.53
CA ARG A 422 26.57 7.89 15.65
C ARG A 422 26.30 8.50 14.29
N SER A 423 27.05 9.53 13.91
CA SER A 423 26.99 10.08 12.56
C SER A 423 27.94 9.29 11.66
N PRO A 424 27.44 8.61 10.60
CA PRO A 424 28.27 7.93 9.62
C PRO A 424 29.44 8.79 9.13
N LEU A 425 29.21 10.09 8.94
CA LEU A 425 30.22 11.04 8.47
C LEU A 425 31.49 11.04 9.33
N HIS A 426 31.36 10.93 10.65
CA HIS A 426 32.53 10.94 11.55
C HIS A 426 33.29 9.60 11.58
N HIS A 427 32.74 8.55 10.96
CA HIS A 427 33.40 7.25 10.78
C HIS A 427 33.84 6.99 9.33
N VAL A 428 33.66 7.96 8.42
CA VAL A 428 33.89 7.79 6.97
C VAL A 428 35.30 7.29 6.63
N ARG A 429 36.31 7.58 7.46
CA ARG A 429 37.69 7.09 7.31
C ARG A 429 37.83 5.57 7.34
N LYS A 430 36.84 4.86 7.89
CA LYS A 430 36.80 3.40 7.96
C LYS A 430 36.17 2.78 6.72
N THR A 431 35.47 3.58 5.92
CA THR A 431 34.74 3.11 4.74
C THR A 431 35.71 2.74 3.62
N LYS A 432 35.47 1.58 3.00
CA LYS A 432 36.15 1.16 1.76
C LYS A 432 35.17 0.96 0.59
N THR A 433 33.88 1.02 0.87
CA THR A 433 32.81 0.62 -0.04
C THR A 433 32.46 1.76 -1.00
N PRO A 434 32.57 1.56 -2.33
CA PRO A 434 32.02 2.46 -3.33
C PRO A 434 30.54 2.77 -3.05
N THR A 435 30.18 4.06 -3.00
CA THR A 435 28.84 4.48 -2.54
C THR A 435 28.16 5.48 -3.48
N MET A 436 26.95 5.18 -3.94
CA MET A 436 26.11 6.12 -4.69
C MET A 436 24.98 6.65 -3.80
N LEU A 437 24.96 7.95 -3.53
CA LEU A 437 23.95 8.58 -2.69
C LEU A 437 22.80 9.13 -3.50
N ILE A 438 21.58 9.07 -2.95
CA ILE A 438 20.37 9.60 -3.59
C ILE A 438 19.66 10.53 -2.62
N CYS A 439 19.26 11.72 -3.09
CA CYS A 439 18.37 12.60 -2.34
C CYS A 439 17.45 13.41 -3.27
N GLY A 440 16.26 13.74 -2.78
CA GLY A 440 15.41 14.77 -3.37
C GLY A 440 15.83 16.16 -2.92
N VAL A 441 15.81 17.14 -3.83
CA VAL A 441 16.18 18.54 -3.50
C VAL A 441 15.13 19.21 -2.63
N LEU A 442 13.87 18.77 -2.68
CA LEU A 442 12.76 19.28 -1.88
C LEU A 442 12.52 18.48 -0.60
N ASP A 443 13.41 17.54 -0.25
CA ASP A 443 13.31 16.77 0.99
C ASP A 443 13.45 17.69 2.21
N LYS A 444 12.46 17.62 3.11
CA LYS A 444 12.42 18.37 4.36
C LYS A 444 12.70 17.49 5.59
N ASN A 445 12.63 16.16 5.41
CA ASN A 445 12.83 15.18 6.47
C ASN A 445 14.32 14.93 6.63
N THR A 446 15.00 14.49 5.57
CA THR A 446 16.45 14.30 5.52
C THR A 446 17.02 15.19 4.43
N LEU A 447 17.42 16.40 4.80
CA LEU A 447 17.75 17.42 3.80
C LEU A 447 18.87 16.94 2.87
N PRO A 448 18.91 17.40 1.61
CA PRO A 448 19.94 17.00 0.65
C PRO A 448 21.37 17.29 1.13
N GLY A 449 21.53 18.21 2.10
CA GLY A 449 22.80 18.45 2.80
C GLY A 449 23.42 17.18 3.38
N GLN A 450 22.62 16.27 3.95
CA GLN A 450 23.09 15.00 4.51
C GLN A 450 23.83 14.14 3.46
N ALA A 451 23.24 14.00 2.28
CA ALA A 451 23.84 13.26 1.20
C ALA A 451 25.08 13.98 0.63
N VAL A 452 25.06 15.32 0.56
CA VAL A 452 26.21 16.13 0.10
C VAL A 452 27.39 16.00 1.05
N GLU A 453 27.18 16.14 2.36
CA GLU A 453 28.22 16.05 3.40
C GLU A 453 28.94 14.70 3.33
N PHE A 454 28.18 13.60 3.25
CA PHE A 454 28.76 12.25 3.20
C PHE A 454 29.42 11.94 1.86
N HIS A 455 28.87 12.42 0.74
CA HIS A 455 29.51 12.31 -0.57
C HIS A 455 30.91 12.93 -0.58
N HIS A 456 31.03 14.16 -0.09
CA HIS A 456 32.34 14.83 -0.01
C HIS A 456 33.27 14.14 0.98
N GLY A 457 32.76 13.71 2.14
CA GLY A 457 33.55 12.94 3.12
C GLY A 457 34.13 11.64 2.52
N LEU A 458 33.37 10.94 1.68
CA LEU A 458 33.84 9.75 0.97
C LEU A 458 34.92 10.09 -0.08
N ILE A 459 34.72 11.16 -0.86
CA ILE A 459 35.70 11.63 -1.85
C ILE A 459 37.02 12.01 -1.18
N GLU A 460 36.98 12.70 -0.04
CA GLU A 460 38.19 13.08 0.72
C GLU A 460 39.00 11.87 1.20
N GLN A 461 38.33 10.73 1.43
CA GLN A 461 38.99 9.47 1.79
C GLN A 461 39.42 8.64 0.56
N GLY A 462 39.26 9.18 -0.65
CA GLY A 462 39.57 8.48 -1.90
C GLY A 462 38.60 7.35 -2.22
N ILE A 463 37.41 7.34 -1.62
CA ILE A 463 36.39 6.32 -1.88
C ILE A 463 35.55 6.72 -3.09
N PRO A 464 35.37 5.85 -4.10
CA PRO A 464 34.51 6.14 -5.23
C PRO A 464 33.09 6.48 -4.77
N SER A 465 32.60 7.66 -5.14
CA SER A 465 31.30 8.15 -4.73
C SER A 465 30.59 8.91 -5.84
N VAL A 466 29.28 8.74 -5.95
CA VAL A 466 28.39 9.49 -6.85
C VAL A 466 27.21 10.01 -6.05
N LEU A 467 26.77 11.25 -6.31
CA LEU A 467 25.59 11.83 -5.67
C LEU A 467 24.53 12.19 -6.72
N LEU A 468 23.34 11.62 -6.57
CA LEU A 468 22.17 11.90 -7.38
C LEU A 468 21.23 12.84 -6.63
N ARG A 469 20.96 14.01 -7.23
CA ARG A 469 20.06 15.03 -6.69
C ARG A 469 18.89 15.21 -7.65
N TYR A 470 17.70 14.81 -7.23
CA TYR A 470 16.50 14.96 -8.05
C TYR A 470 15.78 16.28 -7.71
N PRO A 471 15.72 17.25 -8.64
CA PRO A 471 15.34 18.63 -8.35
C PRO A 471 13.87 18.80 -7.91
N GLU A 472 12.99 17.94 -8.40
CA GLU A 472 11.54 18.01 -8.15
C GLU A 472 11.05 17.00 -7.11
N GLU A 473 11.97 16.26 -6.48
CA GLU A 473 11.64 15.17 -5.56
C GLU A 473 11.79 15.59 -4.09
N GLY A 474 10.95 15.01 -3.24
CA GLY A 474 11.00 15.14 -1.78
C GLY A 474 11.76 13.98 -1.13
N HIS A 475 11.23 13.44 -0.02
CA HIS A 475 11.90 12.38 0.75
C HIS A 475 12.10 11.05 0.01
N GLY A 476 11.39 10.82 -1.08
CA GLY A 476 11.64 9.70 -2.00
C GLY A 476 11.47 10.16 -3.44
N VAL A 477 11.99 9.36 -4.38
CA VAL A 477 11.91 9.64 -5.82
C VAL A 477 10.63 9.04 -6.40
N ARG A 478 9.67 9.88 -6.75
CA ARG A 478 8.29 9.48 -7.10
C ARG A 478 7.90 9.82 -8.55
N ASN A 479 8.40 10.93 -9.11
CA ASN A 479 8.06 11.33 -10.46
C ASN A 479 8.60 10.32 -11.47
N ARG A 480 7.76 9.99 -12.48
CA ARG A 480 8.08 8.94 -13.45
C ARG A 480 9.42 9.15 -14.17
N PRO A 481 9.78 10.35 -14.67
CA PRO A 481 11.07 10.56 -15.33
C PRO A 481 12.26 10.32 -14.38
N ALA A 482 12.18 10.85 -13.15
CA ALA A 482 13.22 10.70 -12.14
C ALA A 482 13.40 9.24 -11.71
N ARG A 483 12.30 8.50 -11.57
CA ARG A 483 12.32 7.06 -11.26
C ARG A 483 12.99 6.22 -12.35
N ILE A 484 12.78 6.54 -13.63
CA ILE A 484 13.42 5.82 -14.74
C ILE A 484 14.93 6.07 -14.75
N ASP A 485 15.36 7.32 -14.58
CA ASP A 485 16.78 7.67 -14.47
C ASP A 485 17.44 6.99 -13.25
N LEU A 486 16.76 7.01 -12.09
CA LEU A 486 17.26 6.38 -10.87
C LEU A 486 17.54 4.89 -11.09
N ILE A 487 16.56 4.14 -11.58
CA ILE A 487 16.72 2.70 -11.83
C ILE A 487 17.90 2.44 -12.77
N ALA A 488 18.02 3.21 -13.86
CA ALA A 488 19.13 3.04 -14.80
C ALA A 488 20.50 3.25 -14.14
N ARG A 489 20.62 4.23 -13.24
CA ARG A 489 21.86 4.52 -12.51
C ARG A 489 22.18 3.47 -11.44
N GLU A 490 21.17 2.94 -10.75
CA GLU A 490 21.34 1.85 -9.79
C GLU A 490 21.85 0.57 -10.48
N VAL A 491 21.29 0.20 -11.64
CA VAL A 491 21.79 -0.93 -12.45
C VAL A 491 23.25 -0.75 -12.80
N GLU A 492 23.61 0.43 -13.31
CA GLU A 492 24.97 0.71 -13.76
C GLU A 492 25.97 0.74 -12.60
N TRP A 493 25.54 1.26 -11.45
CA TRP A 493 26.35 1.29 -10.23
C TRP A 493 26.70 -0.11 -9.76
N PHE A 494 25.71 -0.99 -9.64
CA PHE A 494 25.98 -2.38 -9.23
C PHE A 494 26.82 -3.12 -10.26
N ARG A 495 26.55 -2.98 -11.56
CA ARG A 495 27.40 -3.59 -12.62
C ARG A 495 28.88 -3.19 -12.55
N SER A 496 29.17 -1.99 -12.05
CA SER A 496 30.53 -1.47 -11.97
C SER A 496 31.32 -2.02 -10.78
N TYR A 497 30.65 -2.51 -9.73
CA TYR A 497 31.28 -2.82 -8.44
C TYR A 497 30.91 -4.19 -7.84
N VAL A 498 29.88 -4.86 -8.34
CA VAL A 498 29.40 -6.20 -7.97
C VAL A 498 29.46 -7.11 -9.18
#